data_AF-V5GSX7-F1
#
_entry.id   AF-V5GSX7-F1
#
_cell.length_a   1.000
_cell.length_b   1.000
_cell.length_c   1.000
_cell.angle_alpha   90.00
_cell.angle_beta   90.00
_cell.angle_gamma   90.00
#
_symmetry.space_group_name_H-M   'P 1'
#
loop_
_entity.id
_entity.type
_entity.pdbx_description
1 polymer ?
#
loop_
_entity_poly.entity_id
_entity_poly.type
_entity_poly.pdbx_seq_one_letter_code
_entity_poly.pdbx_strand_id
1 'polypeptide(L)'
;VAKMIPEQEFFRKAFNIQVTFKNEVAMYNVIAPTLRDFQRENGVNEVIDCFPELYGARLNLGEQNGNVDENAVLILENLNFKEYQCVDRHVGFDLETAQLILKDLAAFHAIPLALKLKKPEVFDEKIRPYLAPFPFEPKPIKEEIKSVFLEMLQDSYKCIPWIPKVKNIFENVRAAGDAPPKEPFATVTHGDMWFNNTMNKISEQGTC
;
A
#
# COMPACT_ATOMS: atom_id res chain seq x y z
N VAL A 1 -14.43 7.09 -9.67
CA VAL A 1 -14.26 7.80 -8.38
C VAL A 1 -13.28 8.94 -8.58
N ALA A 2 -13.58 10.14 -8.09
CA ALA A 2 -12.63 11.25 -8.06
C ALA A 2 -12.04 11.37 -6.65
N LYS A 3 -10.77 11.01 -6.49
CA LYS A 3 -10.03 11.12 -5.24
C LYS A 3 -9.28 12.46 -5.22
N MET A 4 -9.52 13.25 -4.18
CA MET A 4 -8.88 14.54 -3.95
C MET A 4 -8.04 14.48 -2.67
N ILE A 5 -7.20 15.49 -2.46
CA ILE A 5 -6.45 15.62 -1.20
C ILE A 5 -7.40 15.85 -0.01
N PRO A 6 -7.01 15.49 1.22
CA PRO A 6 -7.81 15.79 2.41
C PRO A 6 -8.14 17.28 2.52
N GLU A 7 -9.31 17.66 3.01
CA GLU A 7 -9.68 19.07 3.16
C GLU A 7 -8.87 19.76 4.26
N GLN A 8 -8.60 19.06 5.38
CA GLN A 8 -7.92 19.65 6.53
C GLN A 8 -6.40 19.57 6.37
N GLU A 9 -5.72 20.71 6.59
CA GLU A 9 -4.26 20.83 6.52
C GLU A 9 -3.53 19.83 7.43
N PHE A 10 -4.11 19.51 8.59
CA PHE A 10 -3.59 18.51 9.50
C PHE A 10 -3.38 17.15 8.80
N PHE A 11 -4.40 16.64 8.09
CA PHE A 11 -4.29 15.38 7.37
C PHE A 11 -3.35 15.47 6.19
N ARG A 12 -3.27 16.61 5.50
CA ARG A 12 -2.32 16.81 4.40
C ARG A 12 -0.87 16.68 4.85
N LYS A 13 -0.55 17.25 6.02
CA LYS A 13 0.76 17.10 6.67
C LYS A 13 0.99 15.69 7.15
N ALA A 14 0.01 15.10 7.86
CA ALA A 14 0.12 13.75 8.42
C ALA A 14 0.34 12.68 7.35
N PHE A 15 -0.33 12.79 6.19
CA PHE A 15 -0.16 11.89 5.05
C PHE A 15 0.96 12.32 4.10
N ASN A 16 1.68 13.40 4.36
CA ASN A 16 2.68 13.98 3.46
C ASN A 16 2.21 13.91 1.99
N ILE A 17 1.15 14.65 1.65
CA ILE A 17 0.50 14.55 0.33
C ILE A 17 1.44 14.83 -0.84
N GLN A 18 2.54 15.55 -0.61
CA GLN A 18 3.56 15.79 -1.63
C GLN A 18 4.31 14.51 -2.03
N VAL A 19 4.29 13.48 -1.19
CA VAL A 19 4.86 12.16 -1.46
C VAL A 19 3.76 11.17 -1.78
N THR A 20 2.78 10.99 -0.89
CA THR A 20 1.79 9.90 -1.01
C THR A 20 0.88 10.05 -2.21
N PHE A 21 0.41 11.25 -2.52
CA PHE A 21 -0.45 11.47 -3.69
C PHE A 21 0.33 11.28 -4.99
N LYS A 22 1.59 11.72 -5.06
CA LYS A 22 2.45 11.50 -6.24
C LYS A 22 2.74 10.02 -6.45
N ASN A 23 3.04 9.29 -5.37
CA ASN A 23 3.26 7.85 -5.41
C ASN A 23 2.00 7.10 -5.86
N GLU A 24 0.82 7.49 -5.39
CA GLU A 24 -0.44 6.89 -5.83
C GLU A 24 -0.70 7.15 -7.32
N VAL A 25 -0.53 8.39 -7.79
CA VAL A 25 -0.63 8.72 -9.22
C VAL A 25 0.34 7.90 -10.05
N ALA A 26 1.58 7.72 -9.58
CA ALA A 26 2.60 6.91 -10.24
C ALA A 26 2.30 5.41 -10.19
N MET A 27 1.64 4.92 -9.14
CA MET A 27 1.21 3.53 -9.02
C MET A 27 0.38 3.13 -10.24
N TYR A 28 -0.58 3.97 -10.61
CA TYR A 28 -1.48 3.71 -11.75
C TYR A 28 -0.88 4.09 -13.11
N ASN A 29 -0.16 5.21 -13.22
CA ASN A 29 0.36 5.68 -14.51
C ASN A 29 1.65 5.00 -14.95
N VAL A 30 2.48 4.54 -14.02
CA VAL A 30 3.85 4.11 -14.29
C VAL A 30 4.10 2.70 -13.79
N ILE A 31 3.90 2.46 -12.49
CA ILE A 31 4.28 1.21 -11.83
C ILE A 31 3.45 0.04 -12.37
N ALA A 32 2.12 0.09 -12.24
CA ALA A 32 1.24 -1.02 -12.66
C ALA A 32 1.41 -1.38 -14.15
N PRO A 33 1.44 -0.42 -15.11
CA PRO A 33 1.77 -0.72 -16.50
C PRO A 33 3.13 -1.40 -16.66
N THR A 34 4.17 -0.88 -15.98
CA THR A 34 5.55 -1.41 -16.05
C THR A 34 5.61 -2.85 -15.54
N LEU A 35 4.90 -3.18 -14.46
CA LEU A 35 4.82 -4.55 -13.92
C LEU A 35 4.10 -5.49 -14.91
N ARG A 36 2.98 -5.05 -15.49
CA ARG A 36 2.21 -5.81 -16.48
C ARG A 36 3.03 -6.07 -17.75
N ASP A 37 3.75 -5.07 -18.25
CA ASP A 37 4.59 -5.22 -19.45
C ASP A 37 5.76 -6.16 -19.20
N PHE A 38 6.44 -6.03 -18.05
CA PHE A 38 7.48 -6.96 -17.65
C PHE A 38 6.98 -8.42 -17.59
N GLN A 39 5.77 -8.64 -17.08
CA GLN A 39 5.15 -9.97 -17.08
C GLN A 39 4.92 -10.49 -18.50
N ARG A 40 4.35 -9.68 -19.41
CA ARG A 40 4.12 -10.07 -20.81
C ARG A 40 5.41 -10.40 -21.54
N GLU A 41 6.45 -9.59 -21.37
CA GLU A 41 7.78 -9.81 -21.95
C GLU A 41 8.41 -11.14 -21.49
N ASN A 42 8.06 -11.62 -20.29
CA ASN A 42 8.52 -12.90 -19.75
C ASN A 42 7.54 -14.06 -20.04
N GLY A 43 6.58 -13.87 -20.95
CA GLY A 43 5.66 -14.92 -21.39
C GLY A 43 4.52 -15.23 -20.42
N VAL A 44 4.24 -14.33 -19.47
CA VAL A 44 3.07 -14.45 -18.58
C VAL A 44 1.83 -13.95 -19.31
N ASN A 45 0.87 -14.84 -19.54
CA ASN A 45 -0.39 -14.51 -20.23
C ASN A 45 -1.36 -13.74 -19.32
N GLU A 46 -1.50 -14.19 -18.07
CA GLU A 46 -2.35 -13.57 -17.06
C GLU A 46 -1.49 -12.65 -16.19
N VAL A 47 -1.41 -11.39 -16.60
CA VAL A 47 -0.67 -10.36 -15.84
C VAL A 47 -1.42 -9.96 -14.58
N ILE A 48 -0.73 -9.31 -13.64
CA ILE A 48 -1.39 -8.79 -12.44
C ILE A 48 -2.52 -7.82 -12.81
N ASP A 49 -3.70 -8.06 -12.23
CA ASP A 49 -4.91 -7.28 -12.49
C ASP A 49 -5.70 -6.96 -11.22
N CYS A 50 -4.99 -6.49 -10.20
CA CYS A 50 -5.57 -6.11 -8.91
C CYS A 50 -5.65 -4.57 -8.73
N PHE A 51 -5.75 -3.82 -9.83
CA PHE A 51 -5.79 -2.35 -9.80
C PHE A 51 -7.01 -1.83 -10.58
N PRO A 52 -7.77 -0.85 -10.05
CA PRO A 52 -8.79 -0.18 -10.86
C PRO A 52 -8.17 0.56 -12.05
N GLU A 53 -8.94 0.70 -13.12
CA GLU A 53 -8.52 1.50 -14.28
C GLU A 53 -8.35 2.97 -13.89
N LEU A 54 -7.35 3.61 -14.51
CA LEU A 54 -7.11 5.04 -14.37
C LEU A 54 -7.69 5.79 -15.57
N TYR A 55 -8.56 6.76 -15.29
CA TYR A 55 -9.10 7.65 -16.32
C TYR A 55 -8.34 8.97 -16.44
N GLY A 56 -7.61 9.38 -15.39
CA GLY A 56 -6.78 10.57 -15.44
C GLY A 56 -6.28 11.00 -14.07
N ALA A 57 -5.22 11.78 -14.05
CA ALA A 57 -4.66 12.34 -12.83
C ALA A 57 -4.09 13.73 -13.08
N ARG A 58 -4.12 14.57 -12.05
CA ARG A 58 -3.50 15.89 -12.04
C ARG A 58 -2.98 16.21 -10.64
N LEU A 59 -1.81 16.84 -10.56
CA LEU A 59 -1.21 17.26 -9.28
C LEU A 59 -1.54 18.72 -8.93
N ASN A 60 -1.66 19.59 -9.93
CA ASN A 60 -1.92 21.02 -9.77
C ASN A 60 -2.45 21.64 -11.08
N LEU A 61 -2.84 22.91 -11.06
CA LEU A 61 -3.15 23.68 -12.29
C LEU A 61 -1.91 24.35 -12.90
N GLY A 62 -0.88 24.62 -12.10
CA GLY A 62 0.35 25.27 -12.55
C GLY A 62 1.47 24.27 -12.79
N GLU A 63 1.82 24.02 -14.05
CA GLU A 63 2.82 23.02 -14.47
C GLU A 63 4.24 23.19 -13.88
N GLN A 64 4.51 24.30 -13.19
CA GLN A 64 5.86 24.80 -12.99
C GLN A 64 6.69 23.99 -11.98
N ASN A 65 6.07 23.33 -10.98
CA ASN A 65 6.84 22.76 -9.84
C ASN A 65 6.51 21.30 -9.50
N GLY A 66 5.59 20.64 -10.21
CA GLY A 66 5.20 19.25 -9.92
C GLY A 66 4.67 18.99 -8.51
N ASN A 67 4.29 20.03 -7.77
CA ASN A 67 3.78 19.96 -6.40
C ASN A 67 2.29 19.66 -6.37
N VAL A 68 1.82 19.01 -5.32
CA VAL A 68 0.40 18.73 -5.11
C VAL A 68 -0.29 19.97 -4.54
N ASP A 69 -1.33 20.48 -5.18
CA ASP A 69 -2.13 21.62 -4.68
C ASP A 69 -3.63 21.26 -4.51
N GLU A 70 -4.47 22.25 -4.21
CA GLU A 70 -5.92 22.08 -4.03
C GLU A 70 -6.65 21.47 -5.24
N ASN A 71 -6.06 21.55 -6.42
CA ASN A 71 -6.61 21.07 -7.69
C ASN A 71 -6.14 19.65 -8.03
N ALA A 72 -5.41 19.02 -7.11
CA ALA A 72 -4.96 17.65 -7.23
C ALA A 72 -6.15 16.69 -7.25
N VAL A 73 -6.21 15.85 -8.28
CA VAL A 73 -7.29 14.89 -8.46
C VAL A 73 -6.79 13.64 -9.17
N LEU A 74 -7.27 12.48 -8.73
CA LEU A 74 -7.05 11.18 -9.33
C LEU A 74 -8.41 10.56 -9.68
N ILE A 75 -8.64 10.25 -10.94
CA ILE A 75 -9.90 9.71 -11.45
C ILE A 75 -9.72 8.23 -11.75
N LEU A 76 -10.31 7.39 -10.91
CA LEU A 76 -10.23 5.92 -11.03
C LEU A 76 -11.57 5.33 -11.44
N GLU A 77 -11.53 4.08 -11.92
CA GLU A 77 -12.70 3.24 -12.06
C GLU A 77 -13.48 3.15 -10.75
N ASN A 78 -14.80 3.21 -10.85
CA ASN A 78 -15.66 2.94 -9.70
C ASN A 78 -16.02 1.45 -9.68
N LEU A 79 -15.28 0.69 -8.85
CA LEU A 79 -15.43 -0.75 -8.73
C LEU A 79 -16.78 -1.20 -8.14
N ASN A 80 -17.55 -0.29 -7.52
CA ASN A 80 -18.90 -0.61 -7.04
C ASN A 80 -19.82 -1.05 -8.18
N PHE A 81 -19.67 -0.51 -9.39
CA PHE A 81 -20.46 -0.93 -10.55
C PHE A 81 -20.07 -2.32 -11.09
N LYS A 82 -18.91 -2.83 -10.66
CA LYS A 82 -18.44 -4.20 -10.93
C LYS A 82 -18.72 -5.14 -9.76
N GLU A 83 -19.49 -4.70 -8.77
CA GLU A 83 -19.92 -5.45 -7.57
C GLU A 83 -18.78 -5.76 -6.59
N TYR A 84 -17.68 -5.02 -6.68
CA TYR A 84 -16.65 -5.08 -5.65
C TYR A 84 -17.10 -4.29 -4.42
N GLN A 85 -16.78 -4.81 -3.23
CA GLN A 85 -17.09 -4.17 -1.95
C GLN A 85 -15.99 -4.40 -0.91
N CYS A 86 -15.86 -3.46 0.02
CA CYS A 86 -15.06 -3.68 1.22
C CYS A 86 -15.80 -4.62 2.17
N VAL A 87 -15.08 -5.57 2.76
CA VAL A 87 -15.63 -6.48 3.78
C VAL A 87 -15.81 -5.73 5.10
N ASP A 88 -16.83 -6.08 5.88
CA ASP A 88 -16.99 -5.54 7.23
C ASP A 88 -15.80 -5.95 8.11
N ARG A 89 -15.05 -4.94 8.55
CA ARG A 89 -13.88 -5.09 9.43
C ARG A 89 -14.17 -5.77 10.77
N HIS A 90 -15.42 -5.85 11.21
CA HIS A 90 -15.81 -6.56 12.44
C HIS A 90 -16.06 -8.05 12.20
N VAL A 91 -16.30 -8.45 10.95
CA VAL A 91 -16.46 -9.85 10.53
C VAL A 91 -15.12 -10.42 10.09
N GLY A 92 -14.40 -9.69 9.24
CA GLY A 92 -13.13 -10.13 8.66
C GLY A 92 -13.29 -10.98 7.40
N PHE A 93 -12.17 -11.41 6.81
CA PHE A 93 -12.16 -12.30 5.66
C PHE A 93 -12.39 -13.75 6.07
N ASP A 94 -13.18 -14.49 5.30
CA ASP A 94 -13.14 -15.95 5.37
C ASP A 94 -11.82 -16.50 4.81
N LEU A 95 -11.61 -17.80 4.97
CA LEU A 95 -10.36 -18.45 4.57
C LEU A 95 -10.10 -18.33 3.06
N GLU A 96 -11.14 -18.50 2.24
CA GLU A 96 -11.02 -18.50 0.78
C GLU A 96 -10.65 -17.11 0.26
N THR A 97 -11.35 -16.08 0.74
CA THR A 97 -11.07 -14.67 0.45
C THR A 97 -9.68 -14.29 0.93
N ALA A 98 -9.29 -14.70 2.14
CA ALA A 98 -7.94 -14.44 2.65
C ALA A 98 -6.85 -15.11 1.79
N GLN A 99 -7.08 -16.34 1.32
CA GLN A 99 -6.15 -17.04 0.44
C GLN A 99 -6.01 -16.34 -0.92
N LEU A 100 -7.12 -15.88 -1.50
CA LEU A 100 -7.12 -15.12 -2.75
C LEU A 100 -6.33 -13.81 -2.60
N ILE A 101 -6.62 -13.02 -1.57
CA ILE A 101 -5.91 -11.77 -1.27
C ILE A 101 -4.41 -12.03 -1.07
N LEU A 102 -4.04 -13.07 -0.33
CA LEU A 102 -2.64 -13.41 -0.10
C LEU A 102 -1.92 -13.83 -1.39
N LYS A 103 -2.61 -14.51 -2.31
CA LYS A 103 -2.06 -14.87 -3.62
C LYS A 103 -1.77 -13.61 -4.45
N ASP A 104 -2.69 -12.67 -4.49
CA ASP A 104 -2.52 -11.42 -5.22
C ASP A 104 -1.43 -10.54 -4.59
N LEU A 105 -1.38 -10.48 -3.26
CA LEU A 105 -0.35 -9.75 -2.53
C LEU A 105 1.04 -10.36 -2.75
N ALA A 106 1.15 -11.69 -2.77
CA ALA A 106 2.39 -12.38 -3.07
C ALA A 106 2.87 -12.08 -4.50
N ALA A 107 1.96 -12.09 -5.49
CA ALA A 107 2.30 -11.67 -6.85
C ALA A 107 2.74 -10.20 -6.87
N PHE A 108 1.99 -9.30 -6.24
CA PHE A 108 2.28 -7.88 -6.16
C PHE A 108 3.67 -7.57 -5.57
N HIS A 109 4.13 -8.33 -4.57
CA HIS A 109 5.48 -8.16 -4.01
C HIS A 109 6.57 -8.84 -4.85
N ALA A 110 6.28 -9.99 -5.46
CA ALA A 110 7.25 -10.77 -6.22
C ALA A 110 7.61 -10.14 -7.58
N ILE A 111 6.63 -9.57 -8.30
CA ILE A 111 6.85 -8.99 -9.64
C ILE A 111 7.87 -7.82 -9.63
N PRO A 112 7.74 -6.78 -8.78
CA PRO A 112 8.70 -5.68 -8.76
C PRO A 112 10.08 -6.14 -8.26
N LEU A 113 10.15 -7.15 -7.39
CA LEU A 113 11.42 -7.78 -7.02
C LEU A 113 12.07 -8.49 -8.22
N ALA A 114 11.29 -9.25 -8.98
CA ALA A 114 11.79 -9.91 -10.19
C ALA A 114 12.24 -8.90 -11.25
N LEU A 115 11.50 -7.80 -11.43
CA LEU A 115 11.89 -6.69 -12.29
C LEU A 115 13.24 -6.10 -11.84
N LYS A 116 13.39 -5.80 -10.55
CA LYS A 116 14.65 -5.30 -9.97
C LYS A 116 15.84 -6.22 -10.23
N LEU A 117 15.64 -7.54 -10.12
CA LEU A 117 16.70 -8.53 -10.29
C LEU A 117 17.06 -8.77 -11.77
N LYS A 118 16.09 -8.68 -12.69
CA LYS A 118 16.30 -8.99 -14.11
C LYS A 118 16.59 -7.76 -14.99
N LYS A 119 16.00 -6.61 -14.65
CA LYS A 119 16.08 -5.34 -15.38
C LYS A 119 16.25 -4.17 -14.38
N PRO A 120 17.38 -4.14 -13.64
CA PRO A 120 17.62 -3.13 -12.62
C PRO A 120 17.52 -1.70 -13.16
N GLU A 121 17.93 -1.45 -14.41
CA GLU A 121 17.83 -0.14 -15.06
C GLU A 121 16.37 0.33 -15.21
N VAL A 122 15.46 -0.56 -15.60
CA VAL A 122 14.03 -0.23 -15.69
C VAL A 122 13.45 0.01 -14.31
N PHE A 123 13.84 -0.80 -13.32
CA PHE A 123 13.41 -0.61 -11.94
C PHE A 123 13.89 0.75 -11.37
N ASP A 124 15.16 1.08 -11.60
CA ASP A 124 15.78 2.30 -11.10
C ASP A 124 15.19 3.55 -11.77
N GLU A 125 14.79 3.47 -13.04
CA GLU A 125 14.14 4.58 -13.76
C GLU A 125 12.65 4.71 -13.40
N LYS A 126 11.90 3.61 -13.41
CA LYS A 126 10.42 3.64 -13.37
C LYS A 126 9.83 3.46 -11.97
N ILE A 127 10.52 2.75 -11.07
CA ILE A 127 9.96 2.32 -9.78
C ILE A 127 10.64 3.03 -8.61
N ARG A 128 11.98 2.99 -8.56
CA ARG A 128 12.77 3.55 -7.46
C ARG A 128 12.44 5.01 -7.11
N PRO A 129 12.13 5.93 -8.06
CA PRO A 129 11.81 7.31 -7.72
C PRO A 129 10.58 7.45 -6.80
N TYR A 130 9.69 6.46 -6.79
CA TYR A 130 8.46 6.45 -6.00
C TYR A 130 8.59 5.64 -4.70
N LEU A 131 9.77 5.09 -4.42
CA LEU A 131 10.09 4.40 -3.16
C LEU A 131 10.71 5.36 -2.13
N ALA A 132 10.51 6.67 -2.33
CA ALA A 132 11.00 7.69 -1.41
C ALA A 132 10.58 7.33 0.02
N PRO A 133 11.50 7.47 1.01
CA PRO A 133 11.14 7.29 2.40
C PRO A 133 9.94 8.16 2.69
N PHE A 134 8.91 7.59 3.31
CA PHE A 134 7.90 8.38 3.99
C PHE A 134 8.55 8.80 5.31
N PRO A 135 9.05 10.05 5.47
CA PRO A 135 9.63 10.46 6.74
C PRO A 135 8.48 10.55 7.74
N PHE A 136 8.19 9.42 8.38
CA PHE A 136 7.36 9.38 9.54
C PHE A 136 8.21 9.95 10.66
N GLU A 137 7.81 11.10 11.22
CA GLU A 137 8.30 11.48 12.54
C GLU A 137 7.44 10.75 13.56
N PRO A 138 7.89 9.59 14.10
CA PRO A 138 7.09 8.88 15.07
C PRO A 138 6.91 9.77 16.29
N LYS A 139 5.66 10.16 16.54
CA LYS A 139 5.31 10.66 17.86
C LYS A 139 5.52 9.52 18.86
N PRO A 140 6.02 9.80 20.07
CA PRO A 140 6.05 8.81 21.13
C PRO A 140 4.67 8.16 21.25
N ILE A 141 4.63 6.83 21.16
CA ILE A 141 3.39 6.09 21.39
C ILE A 141 3.00 6.36 22.83
N LYS A 142 1.78 6.88 23.04
CA LYS A 142 1.29 7.20 24.38
C LYS A 142 1.22 5.92 25.22
N GLU A 143 1.44 6.05 26.52
CA GLU A 143 1.52 4.88 27.40
C GLU A 143 0.19 4.10 27.45
N GLU A 144 -0.95 4.79 27.31
CA GLU A 144 -2.27 4.16 27.25
C GLU A 144 -2.44 3.30 25.98
N ILE A 145 -1.80 3.69 24.87
CA ILE A 145 -1.82 2.88 23.64
C ILE A 145 -0.94 1.65 23.84
N LYS A 146 0.24 1.81 24.44
CA LYS A 146 1.14 0.68 24.71
C LYS A 146 0.48 -0.35 25.62
N SER A 147 -0.18 0.09 26.70
CA SER A 147 -0.83 -0.83 27.65
C SER A 147 -1.90 -1.68 26.96
N VAL A 148 -2.77 -1.06 26.15
CA VAL A 148 -3.82 -1.78 25.40
C VAL A 148 -3.21 -2.84 24.47
N PHE A 149 -2.17 -2.51 23.70
CA PHE A 149 -1.50 -3.49 22.84
C PHE A 149 -0.88 -4.64 23.63
N LEU A 150 -0.27 -4.35 24.77
CA LEU A 150 0.37 -5.36 25.61
C LEU A 150 -0.64 -6.27 26.31
N GLU A 151 -1.80 -5.75 26.70
CA GLU A 151 -2.92 -6.53 27.22
C GLU A 151 -3.47 -7.47 26.15
N MET A 152 -3.75 -6.97 24.94
CA MET A 152 -4.22 -7.80 23.82
C MET A 152 -3.26 -8.95 23.48
N LEU A 153 -1.95 -8.73 23.58
CA LEU A 153 -0.95 -9.77 23.33
C LEU A 153 -0.90 -10.82 24.45
N GLN A 154 -1.30 -10.47 25.67
CA GLN A 154 -1.35 -11.41 26.81
C GLN A 154 -2.55 -12.35 26.71
N ASP A 155 -3.63 -11.94 26.04
CA ASP A 155 -4.83 -12.75 25.86
C ASP A 155 -4.59 -14.04 25.06
N SER A 156 -3.48 -14.12 24.31
CA SER A 156 -3.11 -15.30 23.53
C SER A 156 -1.75 -15.82 23.96
N TYR A 157 -1.71 -17.07 24.46
CA TYR A 157 -0.45 -17.73 24.83
C TYR A 157 0.57 -17.80 23.67
N LYS A 158 0.09 -17.77 22.42
CA LYS A 158 0.94 -17.74 21.21
C LYS A 158 1.61 -16.39 21.00
N CYS A 159 1.02 -15.31 21.52
CA CYS A 159 1.52 -13.95 21.40
C CYS A 159 2.48 -13.57 22.55
N ILE A 160 2.35 -14.20 23.73
CA ILE A 160 3.20 -13.93 24.91
C ILE A 160 4.71 -13.94 24.59
N PRO A 161 5.28 -14.90 23.83
CA PRO A 161 6.71 -14.90 23.50
C PRO A 161 7.18 -13.66 22.73
N TRP A 162 6.28 -12.95 22.05
CA TRP A 162 6.58 -11.78 21.23
C TRP A 162 6.48 -10.46 22.01
N ILE A 163 5.91 -10.46 23.22
CA ILE A 163 5.74 -9.26 24.06
C ILE A 163 7.05 -8.48 24.25
N PRO A 164 8.19 -9.12 24.59
CA PRO A 164 9.46 -8.38 24.75
C PRO A 164 9.89 -7.67 23.46
N LYS A 165 9.67 -8.30 22.30
CA LYS A 165 9.98 -7.70 21.00
C LYS A 165 9.10 -6.49 20.71
N VAL A 166 7.81 -6.58 21.01
CA VAL A 166 6.86 -5.45 20.82
C VAL A 166 7.21 -4.28 21.74
N LYS A 167 7.54 -4.54 23.02
CA LYS A 167 8.02 -3.50 23.94
C LYS A 167 9.25 -2.77 23.39
N ASN A 168 10.24 -3.53 22.93
CA ASN A 168 11.44 -2.96 22.32
C ASN A 168 11.14 -2.11 21.07
N ILE A 169 10.14 -2.50 20.26
CA ILE A 169 9.69 -1.68 19.12
C ILE A 169 9.07 -0.37 19.61
N PHE A 170 8.22 -0.39 20.64
CA PHE A 170 7.61 0.82 21.19
C PHE A 170 8.62 1.79 21.80
N GLU A 171 9.73 1.29 22.35
CA GLU A 171 10.83 2.11 22.88
C GLU A 171 11.72 2.66 21.75
N ASN A 172 11.86 1.92 20.65
CA ASN A 172 12.78 2.21 19.55
C ASN A 172 12.08 2.46 18.21
N VAL A 173 10.85 3.01 18.22
CA VAL A 173 10.00 3.17 17.01
C VAL A 173 10.75 3.87 15.88
N ARG A 174 11.54 4.91 16.22
CA ARG A 174 12.34 5.64 15.25
C ARG A 174 13.42 4.77 14.62
N ALA A 175 14.19 4.03 15.42
CA ALA A 175 15.21 3.13 14.89
C ALA A 175 14.62 1.99 14.04
N ALA A 176 13.40 1.53 14.37
CA ALA A 176 12.69 0.54 13.57
C ALA A 176 12.21 1.12 12.23
N GLY A 177 11.73 2.36 12.21
CA GLY A 177 11.30 3.06 10.99
C GLY A 177 12.46 3.53 10.10
N ASP A 178 13.58 3.94 10.70
CA ASP A 178 14.78 4.42 10.02
C ASP A 178 15.71 3.27 9.57
N ALA A 179 15.35 2.02 9.86
CA ALA A 179 16.17 0.87 9.52
C ALA A 179 16.41 0.82 7.99
N PRO A 180 17.66 0.65 7.53
CA PRO A 180 17.94 0.66 6.12
C PRO A 180 17.23 -0.50 5.41
N PRO A 181 16.78 -0.29 4.15
CA PRO A 181 16.19 -1.35 3.36
C PRO A 181 17.14 -2.54 3.25
N LYS A 182 16.61 -3.76 3.43
CA LYS A 182 17.37 -5.00 3.34
C LYS A 182 17.36 -5.54 1.91
N GLU A 183 18.51 -5.46 1.25
CA GLU A 183 18.70 -6.00 -0.09
C GLU A 183 18.90 -7.53 -0.07
N PRO A 184 18.50 -8.27 -1.13
CA PRO A 184 17.90 -7.78 -2.39
C PRO A 184 16.39 -7.51 -2.32
N PHE A 185 15.74 -7.83 -1.20
CA PHE A 185 14.28 -7.90 -1.07
C PHE A 185 13.58 -6.55 -0.90
N ALA A 186 14.32 -5.46 -0.73
CA ALA A 186 13.75 -4.13 -0.59
C ALA A 186 13.12 -3.66 -1.91
N THR A 187 11.79 -3.61 -1.95
CA THR A 187 11.04 -3.24 -3.14
C THR A 187 9.66 -2.67 -2.78
N VAL A 188 8.78 -2.50 -3.77
CA VAL A 188 7.39 -2.08 -3.60
C VAL A 188 6.65 -3.05 -2.67
N THR A 189 5.96 -2.50 -1.68
CA THR A 189 5.02 -3.24 -0.82
C THR A 189 3.72 -2.45 -0.73
N HIS A 190 2.63 -3.10 -0.32
CA HIS A 190 1.34 -2.42 -0.19
C HIS A 190 1.32 -1.45 1.01
N GLY A 191 2.03 -1.77 2.09
CA GLY A 191 2.19 -0.91 3.26
C GLY A 191 0.99 -0.82 4.21
N ASP A 192 -0.24 -0.95 3.71
CA ASP A 192 -1.47 -0.86 4.52
C ASP A 192 -2.58 -1.81 4.03
N MET A 193 -2.31 -3.12 3.99
CA MET A 193 -3.32 -4.12 3.60
C MET A 193 -4.34 -4.29 4.73
N TRP A 194 -5.49 -3.66 4.59
CA TRP A 194 -6.61 -3.72 5.53
C TRP A 194 -7.95 -3.73 4.80
N PHE A 195 -9.04 -4.04 5.51
CA PHE A 195 -10.39 -4.19 4.94
C PHE A 195 -10.90 -2.97 4.15
N ASN A 196 -10.42 -1.75 4.47
CA ASN A 196 -10.79 -0.53 3.73
C ASN A 196 -9.92 -0.26 2.50
N ASN A 197 -8.84 -1.01 2.30
CA ASN A 197 -7.91 -0.89 1.17
C ASN A 197 -7.95 -2.13 0.27
N THR A 198 -8.90 -3.03 0.48
CA THR A 198 -9.11 -4.22 -0.35
C THR A 198 -10.60 -4.34 -0.65
N MET A 199 -10.94 -4.36 -1.94
CA MET A 199 -12.30 -4.61 -2.37
C MET A 199 -12.37 -5.98 -3.03
N ASN A 200 -13.40 -6.74 -2.68
CA ASN A 200 -13.58 -8.10 -3.17
C ASN A 200 -14.92 -8.21 -3.90
N LYS A 201 -14.93 -8.99 -4.98
CA LYS A 201 -16.17 -9.39 -5.64
C LYS A 201 -16.57 -10.74 -5.05
N ILE A 202 -17.73 -10.78 -4.40
CA ILE A 202 -18.25 -11.99 -3.76
C ILE A 202 -19.26 -12.61 -4.73
N SER A 203 -19.11 -13.89 -5.05
CA SER A 203 -20.08 -14.60 -5.88
C SER A 203 -21.43 -14.72 -5.16
N GLU A 204 -22.52 -14.96 -5.89
CA GLU A 204 -23.88 -15.13 -5.33
C GLU A 204 -23.98 -16.25 -4.27
N GLN A 205 -22.99 -17.14 -4.20
CA GLN A 205 -22.91 -18.24 -3.24
C GLN A 205 -22.23 -17.84 -1.92
N GLY A 206 -21.79 -16.59 -1.78
CA GLY A 206 -21.13 -16.08 -0.58
C GLY A 206 -19.63 -16.37 -0.51
N THR A 207 -19.04 -16.94 -1.56
CA THR A 207 -17.59 -17.20 -1.69
C THR A 207 -16.97 -16.26 -2.72
N CYS A 208 -15.75 -15.80 -2.48
CA CYS A 208 -14.97 -14.99 -3.43
C CYS A 208 -14.46 -15.81 -4.62
#